data_AF-D6A8J1-F1
#
_entry.id   AF-D6A8J1-F1
#
_cell.length_a   1.000
_cell.length_b   1.000
_cell.length_c   1.000
_cell.angle_alpha   90.00
_cell.angle_beta   90.00
_cell.angle_gamma   90.00
#
_symmetry.space_group_name_H-M   'P 1'
#
loop_
_entity.id
_entity.type
_entity.pdbx_description
1 polymer ?
#
loop_
_entity_poly.entity_id
_entity_poly.type
_entity_poly.pdbx_seq_one_letter_code
_entity_poly.pdbx_strand_id
1 'polypeptide(L)'
;MLAEMSWGWRVPSMRAVSEARRKAAAMRVEDLEAELERVRAALADAEEVLRRRVIGLEQYLEALAEGDAPAVAVVSQRKPVGPRRAVPHRQDAAGTEVLSVDYQALIAAAVKAGADGLGARRAAVVLGWDSASASRVEGARARLKRLVERGWLVEEKPGRFTLPAPDLDADGAGRPGVGS
;
A
#
# COMPACT_ATOMS: atom_id res chain seq x y z
N MET A 1 -41.30 -58.24 -46.04
CA MET A 1 -42.24 -57.69 -45.04
C MET A 1 -41.49 -56.66 -44.21
N LEU A 2 -41.52 -55.40 -44.66
CA LEU A 2 -41.02 -54.23 -43.93
C LEU A 2 -42.24 -53.59 -43.26
N ALA A 3 -42.29 -53.49 -41.93
CA ALA A 3 -41.69 -52.45 -41.09
C ALA A 3 -42.74 -51.40 -40.72
N GLU A 4 -43.11 -51.35 -39.44
CA GLU A 4 -43.58 -50.11 -38.81
C GLU A 4 -42.94 -50.02 -37.42
N MET A 5 -41.80 -49.34 -37.38
CA MET A 5 -41.28 -48.77 -36.14
C MET A 5 -42.10 -47.52 -35.85
N SER A 6 -42.99 -47.60 -34.88
CA SER A 6 -43.76 -46.45 -34.38
C SER A 6 -42.83 -45.52 -33.60
N TRP A 7 -42.45 -44.40 -34.17
CA TRP A 7 -41.71 -43.34 -33.50
C TRP A 7 -42.67 -42.47 -32.67
N GLY A 8 -42.96 -42.92 -31.45
CA GLY A 8 -43.77 -42.16 -30.48
C GLY A 8 -43.01 -41.00 -29.84
N TRP A 9 -42.88 -39.86 -30.52
CA TRP A 9 -42.43 -38.63 -29.88
C TRP A 9 -43.63 -37.94 -29.21
N ARG A 10 -43.84 -38.21 -27.92
CA ARG A 10 -44.84 -37.48 -27.13
C ARG A 10 -44.29 -36.09 -26.80
N VAL A 11 -44.78 -35.06 -27.50
CA VAL A 11 -44.49 -33.66 -27.16
C VAL A 11 -44.95 -33.38 -25.72
N PRO A 12 -44.09 -32.88 -24.82
CA PRO A 12 -44.52 -32.48 -23.50
C PRO A 12 -45.60 -31.40 -23.62
N SER A 13 -46.70 -31.58 -22.89
CA SER A 13 -47.76 -30.57 -22.84
C SER A 13 -47.19 -29.22 -22.40
N MET A 14 -47.69 -28.12 -22.97
CA MET A 14 -47.30 -26.75 -22.58
C MET A 14 -47.32 -26.58 -21.06
N ARG A 15 -48.32 -27.16 -20.38
CA ARG A 15 -48.43 -27.12 -18.92
C ARG A 15 -47.19 -27.69 -18.22
N ALA A 16 -46.70 -28.85 -18.66
CA ALA A 16 -45.52 -29.48 -18.08
C ALA A 16 -44.25 -28.62 -18.30
N VAL A 17 -44.12 -27.98 -19.47
CA VAL A 17 -43.02 -27.06 -19.75
C VAL A 17 -43.09 -25.82 -18.84
N SER A 18 -44.29 -25.28 -18.62
CA SER A 18 -44.51 -24.13 -17.73
C SER A 18 -44.22 -24.48 -16.26
N GLU A 19 -44.68 -25.64 -15.79
CA GLU A 19 -44.40 -26.14 -14.45
C GLU A 19 -42.91 -26.37 -14.22
N ALA A 20 -42.21 -26.97 -15.19
CA ALA A 20 -40.76 -27.16 -15.12
C ALA A 20 -40.01 -25.82 -15.03
N ARG A 21 -40.41 -24.81 -15.82
CA ARG A 21 -39.82 -23.46 -15.75
C ARG A 21 -40.08 -22.77 -14.42
N ARG A 22 -41.31 -22.89 -13.87
CA ARG A 22 -41.65 -22.35 -12.54
C ARG A 22 -40.82 -23.02 -11.45
N LYS A 23 -40.65 -24.34 -11.50
CA LYS A 23 -39.81 -25.08 -10.56
C LYS A 23 -38.34 -24.65 -10.65
N ALA A 24 -37.80 -24.53 -11.86
CA ALA A 24 -36.43 -24.06 -12.07
C ALA A 24 -36.24 -22.62 -11.55
N ALA A 25 -37.21 -21.73 -11.77
CA ALA A 25 -37.18 -20.38 -11.22
C ALA A 25 -37.25 -20.38 -9.69
N ALA A 26 -38.09 -21.22 -9.08
CA ALA A 26 -38.18 -21.34 -7.62
C ALA A 26 -36.87 -21.84 -7.01
N MET A 27 -36.26 -22.87 -7.58
CA MET A 27 -34.94 -23.35 -7.15
C MET A 27 -33.87 -22.27 -7.27
N ARG A 28 -33.89 -21.48 -8.35
CA ARG A 28 -32.95 -20.37 -8.52
C ARG A 28 -33.12 -19.28 -7.46
N VAL A 29 -34.37 -19.01 -7.05
CA VAL A 29 -34.64 -18.07 -5.94
C VAL A 29 -34.08 -18.62 -4.64
N GLU A 30 -34.35 -19.89 -4.32
CA GLU A 30 -33.84 -20.54 -3.11
C GLU A 30 -32.31 -20.54 -3.05
N ASP A 31 -31.64 -20.86 -4.17
CA ASP A 31 -30.18 -20.80 -4.28
C ASP A 31 -29.63 -19.39 -4.01
N LEU A 32 -30.29 -18.37 -4.55
CA LEU A 32 -29.91 -16.97 -4.37
C LEU A 32 -30.17 -16.48 -2.95
N GLU A 33 -31.25 -16.92 -2.31
CA GLU A 33 -31.54 -16.62 -0.91
C GLU A 33 -30.50 -17.26 0.02
N ALA A 34 -30.11 -18.50 -0.26
CA ALA A 34 -29.04 -19.17 0.47
C ALA A 34 -27.69 -18.46 0.29
N GLU A 35 -27.38 -17.99 -0.92
CA GLU A 35 -26.16 -17.20 -1.17
C GLU A 35 -26.21 -15.84 -0.48
N LEU A 36 -27.36 -15.16 -0.50
CA LEU A 36 -27.55 -13.89 0.18
C LEU A 36 -27.31 -14.04 1.68
N GLU A 37 -27.79 -15.12 2.29
CA GLU A 37 -27.56 -15.40 3.71
C GLU A 37 -26.09 -15.68 4.01
N ARG A 38 -25.41 -16.46 3.16
CA ARG A 38 -23.95 -16.68 3.27
C ARG A 38 -23.18 -15.36 3.20
N VAL A 39 -23.51 -14.49 2.25
CA VAL A 39 -22.86 -13.18 2.09
C VAL A 39 -23.15 -12.26 3.27
N ARG A 40 -24.39 -12.27 3.80
CA ARG A 40 -24.75 -11.50 5.01
C ARG A 40 -23.96 -11.95 6.24
N ALA A 41 -23.80 -13.26 6.44
CA ALA A 41 -22.98 -13.79 7.52
C ALA A 41 -21.51 -13.36 7.37
N ALA A 42 -20.94 -13.52 6.17
CA ALA A 42 -19.56 -13.11 5.90
C ALA A 42 -19.35 -11.58 6.08
N LEU A 43 -20.35 -10.78 5.72
CA LEU A 43 -20.35 -9.34 5.96
C LEU A 43 -20.34 -9.03 7.46
N ALA A 44 -21.21 -9.67 8.25
CA ALA A 44 -21.27 -9.47 9.69
C ALA A 44 -19.93 -9.80 10.38
N ASP A 45 -19.28 -10.88 9.96
CA ASP A 45 -17.94 -11.26 10.43
C ASP A 45 -16.88 -10.21 10.06
N ALA A 46 -16.90 -9.71 8.82
CA ALA A 46 -15.98 -8.67 8.38
C ALA A 46 -16.18 -7.34 9.13
N GLU A 47 -17.44 -6.97 9.40
CA GLU A 47 -17.79 -5.80 10.20
C GLU A 47 -17.34 -5.94 11.66
N GLU A 48 -17.44 -7.12 12.26
CA GLU A 48 -16.90 -7.40 13.60
C GLU A 48 -15.37 -7.25 13.63
N VAL A 49 -14.66 -7.79 12.63
CA VAL A 49 -13.21 -7.62 12.50
C VAL A 49 -12.84 -6.13 12.37
N LEU A 50 -13.60 -5.37 11.58
CA LEU A 50 -13.41 -3.93 11.45
C LEU A 50 -13.63 -3.21 12.79
N ARG A 51 -14.75 -3.49 13.47
CA ARG A 51 -15.07 -2.89 14.78
C ARG A 51 -13.95 -3.12 15.79
N ARG A 52 -13.40 -4.34 15.88
CA ARG A 52 -12.27 -4.65 16.76
C ARG A 52 -11.01 -3.86 16.43
N ARG A 53 -10.71 -3.67 15.14
CA ARG A 53 -9.55 -2.87 14.71
C ARG A 53 -9.71 -1.38 15.01
N VAL A 54 -10.92 -0.85 14.88
CA VAL A 54 -11.24 0.54 15.23
C VAL A 54 -11.02 0.74 16.74
N ILE A 55 -11.63 -0.12 17.56
CA ILE A 55 -11.45 -0.06 19.03
C ILE A 55 -9.98 -0.20 19.40
N GLY A 56 -9.26 -1.17 18.83
CA GLY A 56 -7.84 -1.36 19.11
C GLY A 56 -6.97 -0.17 18.69
N LEU A 57 -7.33 0.53 17.60
CA LEU A 57 -6.65 1.76 17.19
C LEU A 57 -6.95 2.92 18.15
N GLU A 58 -8.21 3.10 18.55
CA GLU A 58 -8.61 4.12 19.52
C GLU A 58 -7.87 3.93 20.85
N GLN A 59 -7.89 2.72 21.40
CA GLN A 59 -7.17 2.37 22.63
C GLN A 59 -5.67 2.59 22.51
N TYR A 60 -5.07 2.24 21.36
CA TYR A 60 -3.65 2.49 21.11
C TYR A 60 -3.33 4.00 21.04
N LEU A 61 -4.22 4.80 20.46
CA LEU A 61 -4.06 6.25 20.39
C LEU A 61 -4.25 6.91 21.77
N GLU A 62 -5.21 6.43 22.57
CA GLU A 62 -5.37 6.84 23.96
C GLU A 62 -4.12 6.50 24.78
N ALA A 63 -3.60 5.28 24.68
CA ALA A 63 -2.36 4.88 25.35
C ALA A 63 -1.14 5.72 24.92
N LEU A 64 -1.07 6.14 23.65
CA LEU A 64 -0.04 7.08 23.18
C LEU A 64 -0.25 8.52 23.69
N ALA A 65 -1.49 8.93 23.91
CA ALA A 65 -1.82 10.26 24.43
C ALA A 65 -1.60 10.34 25.96
N GLU A 66 -1.85 9.24 26.67
CA GLU A 66 -1.59 9.10 28.12
C GLU A 66 -0.12 8.78 28.42
N GLY A 67 0.56 8.09 27.51
CA GLY A 67 1.95 7.65 27.66
C GLY A 67 2.98 8.61 27.05
N ASP A 68 3.18 9.78 27.65
CA ASP A 68 4.43 10.55 27.48
C ASP A 68 5.46 10.07 28.53
N ALA A 69 5.93 8.81 28.38
CA ALA A 69 7.08 8.26 29.09
C ALA A 69 7.73 7.11 28.26
N PRO A 70 9.07 6.99 28.21
CA PRO A 70 9.73 6.22 27.17
C PRO A 70 9.80 4.74 27.52
N ALA A 71 9.10 3.90 26.73
CA ALA A 71 9.31 2.46 26.73
C ALA A 71 9.88 2.03 25.37
N VAL A 72 11.13 1.60 25.41
CA VAL A 72 11.88 1.00 24.31
C VAL A 72 11.19 -0.31 23.92
N ALA A 73 10.39 -0.30 22.85
CA ALA A 73 9.86 -1.50 22.23
C ALA A 73 9.96 -1.35 20.71
N VAL A 74 10.88 -2.12 20.13
CA VAL A 74 11.07 -2.28 18.69
C VAL A 74 9.84 -2.99 18.12
N VAL A 75 8.85 -2.22 17.70
CA VAL A 75 7.86 -2.60 16.69
C VAL A 75 7.62 -1.37 15.85
N SER A 76 7.78 -1.53 14.54
CA SER A 76 7.60 -0.50 13.52
C SER A 76 6.18 0.08 13.57
N GLN A 77 5.95 1.06 14.44
CA GLN A 77 4.67 1.76 14.59
C GLN A 77 4.45 2.66 13.38
N ARG A 78 3.64 2.18 12.43
CA ARG A 78 3.06 3.02 11.39
C ARG A 78 2.05 3.97 12.06
N LYS A 79 2.55 5.11 12.55
CA LYS A 79 1.73 6.21 13.10
C LYS A 79 0.78 6.78 12.03
N PRO A 80 -0.40 7.27 12.44
CA PRO A 80 -1.44 7.74 11.53
C PRO A 80 -0.99 8.97 10.73
N VAL A 81 -1.57 9.09 9.53
CA VAL A 81 -1.28 10.12 8.53
C VAL A 81 -1.86 11.46 9.01
N GLY A 82 -1.15 12.14 9.91
CA GLY A 82 -1.30 13.59 10.09
C GLY A 82 -0.89 14.34 8.82
N PRO A 83 -1.29 15.61 8.66
CA PRO A 83 -1.03 16.37 7.44
C PRO A 83 0.47 16.44 7.21
N ARG A 84 0.95 15.67 6.22
CA ARG A 84 2.31 15.71 5.66
C ARG A 84 3.37 16.12 6.70
N ARG A 85 3.95 15.15 7.44
CA ARG A 85 5.28 15.38 8.05
C ARG A 85 6.17 15.89 6.93
N ALA A 86 6.45 17.20 6.94
CA ALA A 86 7.33 17.81 5.97
C ALA A 86 8.68 17.11 6.13
N VAL A 87 9.26 16.67 5.01
CA VAL A 87 10.61 16.12 5.02
C VAL A 87 11.53 17.25 5.49
N PRO A 88 12.19 17.15 6.65
CA PRO A 88 13.12 18.16 7.12
C PRO A 88 14.27 18.30 6.13
N HIS A 89 14.95 19.44 6.08
CA HIS A 89 16.17 19.54 5.28
C HIS A 89 17.27 18.68 5.91
N ARG A 90 18.08 18.01 5.08
CA ARG A 90 19.16 17.13 5.55
C ARG A 90 20.12 17.84 6.50
N GLN A 91 20.45 19.09 6.22
CA GLN A 91 21.36 19.90 7.04
C GLN A 91 20.83 20.16 8.47
N ASP A 92 19.52 20.13 8.67
CA ASP A 92 18.87 20.41 9.96
C ASP A 92 18.53 19.11 10.71
N ALA A 93 18.92 17.95 10.18
CA ALA A 93 18.52 16.65 10.68
C ALA A 93 19.72 15.85 11.20
N ALA A 94 19.57 15.26 12.39
CA ALA A 94 20.59 14.41 13.01
C ALA A 94 20.86 13.09 12.26
N GLY A 95 19.98 12.69 11.33
CA GLY A 95 20.11 11.47 10.55
C GLY A 95 18.80 11.06 9.88
N THR A 96 18.80 9.95 9.14
CA THR A 96 17.60 9.47 8.42
C THR A 96 16.45 9.04 9.34
N GLU A 97 16.74 8.79 10.62
CA GLU A 97 15.77 8.34 11.63
C GLU A 97 14.62 9.33 11.87
N VAL A 98 14.83 10.63 11.62
CA VAL A 98 13.75 11.64 11.72
C VAL A 98 12.76 11.59 10.55
N LEU A 99 13.11 10.92 9.45
CA LEU A 99 12.21 10.71 8.31
C LEU A 99 11.12 9.70 8.67
N SER A 100 9.97 9.75 7.98
CA SER A 100 8.98 8.69 8.12
C SER A 100 9.51 7.36 7.57
N VAL A 101 8.95 6.24 8.06
CA VAL A 101 9.34 4.88 7.65
C VAL A 101 9.36 4.70 6.13
N ASP A 102 8.36 5.24 5.43
CA ASP A 102 8.29 5.22 3.96
C ASP A 102 9.50 5.91 3.32
N TYR A 103 9.95 7.06 3.84
CA TYR A 103 11.13 7.77 3.32
C TYR A 103 12.44 7.08 3.73
N GLN A 104 12.53 6.53 4.95
CA GLN A 104 13.68 5.72 5.37
C GLN A 104 13.88 4.51 4.45
N ALA A 105 12.80 3.83 4.08
CA ALA A 105 12.84 2.71 3.13
C ALA A 105 13.35 3.13 1.74
N LEU A 106 12.98 4.32 1.27
CA LEU A 106 13.51 4.88 0.01
C LEU A 106 15.00 5.21 0.10
N ILE A 107 15.46 5.77 1.23
CA ILE A 107 16.89 6.03 1.45
C ILE A 107 17.66 4.70 1.48
N ALA A 108 17.20 3.70 2.21
CA ALA A 108 17.83 2.37 2.26
C ALA A 108 17.87 1.71 0.86
N ALA A 109 16.82 1.89 0.06
CA ALA A 109 16.78 1.41 -1.32
C ALA A 109 17.77 2.16 -2.23
N ALA A 110 18.00 3.46 -2.00
CA ALA A 110 19.01 4.24 -2.71
C ALA A 110 20.43 3.80 -2.31
N VAL A 111 20.68 3.55 -1.02
CA VAL A 111 21.95 2.95 -0.53
C VAL A 111 22.21 1.63 -1.26
N LYS A 112 21.21 0.74 -1.33
CA LYS A 112 21.33 -0.54 -2.03
C LYS A 112 21.52 -0.40 -3.54
N ALA A 113 21.01 0.67 -4.15
CA ALA A 113 21.18 0.94 -5.57
C ALA A 113 22.57 1.54 -5.89
N GLY A 114 23.23 2.17 -4.92
CA GLY A 114 24.55 2.76 -5.10
C GLY A 114 24.59 3.74 -6.28
N ALA A 115 25.66 3.68 -7.07
CA ALA A 115 25.87 4.54 -8.24
C ALA A 115 24.85 4.34 -9.38
N ASP A 116 24.16 3.19 -9.42
CA ASP A 116 23.14 2.95 -10.44
C ASP A 116 21.89 3.83 -10.23
N GLY A 117 21.68 4.27 -8.99
CA GLY A 117 20.57 5.12 -8.59
C GLY A 117 19.22 4.41 -8.49
N LEU A 118 18.40 4.88 -7.56
CA LEU A 118 17.04 4.41 -7.39
C LEU A 118 16.13 5.01 -8.46
N GLY A 119 15.36 4.18 -9.16
CA GLY A 119 14.33 4.63 -10.11
C GLY A 119 12.93 4.66 -9.51
N ALA A 120 12.04 5.51 -10.05
CA ALA A 120 10.67 5.70 -9.55
C ALA A 120 9.83 4.41 -9.52
N ARG A 121 9.95 3.54 -10.54
CA ARG A 121 9.24 2.24 -10.57
C ARG A 121 9.68 1.31 -9.43
N ARG A 122 11.00 1.23 -9.18
CA ARG A 122 11.54 0.44 -8.06
C ARG A 122 11.16 1.05 -6.71
N ALA A 123 11.13 2.36 -6.60
CA ALA A 123 10.63 3.05 -5.42
C ALA A 123 9.14 2.75 -5.13
N ALA A 124 8.29 2.64 -6.16
CA ALA A 124 6.91 2.21 -5.99
C ALA A 124 6.83 0.79 -5.38
N VAL A 125 7.66 -0.14 -5.86
CA VAL A 125 7.76 -1.50 -5.27
C VAL A 125 8.20 -1.45 -3.80
N VAL A 126 9.21 -0.65 -3.46
CA VAL A 126 9.69 -0.48 -2.08
C VAL A 126 8.60 0.05 -1.16
N LEU A 127 7.74 0.95 -1.65
CA LEU A 127 6.60 1.49 -0.92
C LEU A 127 5.39 0.53 -0.85
N GLY A 128 5.51 -0.67 -1.44
CA GLY A 128 4.41 -1.64 -1.54
C GLY A 128 3.28 -1.18 -2.46
N TRP A 129 3.59 -0.32 -3.45
CA TRP A 129 2.63 0.17 -4.43
C TRP A 129 2.70 -0.63 -5.72
N ASP A 130 1.58 -0.69 -6.43
CA ASP A 130 1.53 -1.28 -7.75
C ASP A 130 2.42 -0.50 -8.73
N SER A 131 3.48 -1.16 -9.20
CA SER A 131 4.48 -0.59 -10.11
C SER A 131 4.04 -0.56 -11.58
N ALA A 132 2.94 -1.25 -11.92
CA ALA A 132 2.30 -1.18 -13.24
C ALA A 132 1.41 0.07 -13.36
N SER A 133 0.90 0.60 -12.25
CA SER A 133 0.10 1.82 -12.22
C SER A 133 0.96 3.06 -12.42
N ALA A 134 0.73 3.78 -13.53
CA ALA A 134 1.44 5.02 -13.85
C ALA A 134 1.29 6.08 -12.74
N SER A 135 0.09 6.24 -12.18
CA SER A 135 -0.16 7.22 -11.10
C SER A 135 0.62 6.89 -9.82
N ARG A 136 0.79 5.60 -9.49
CA ARG A 136 1.62 5.16 -8.35
C ARG A 136 3.10 5.42 -8.60
N VAL A 137 3.58 5.16 -9.82
CA VAL A 137 4.97 5.44 -10.21
C VAL A 137 5.25 6.95 -10.16
N GLU A 138 4.34 7.79 -10.65
CA GLU A 138 4.47 9.25 -10.55
C GLU A 138 4.42 9.73 -9.09
N GLY A 139 3.54 9.15 -8.27
CA GLY A 139 3.51 9.41 -6.83
C GLY A 139 4.84 9.08 -6.15
N ALA A 140 5.51 8.00 -6.56
CA ALA A 140 6.81 7.60 -6.02
C ALA A 140 7.90 8.57 -6.51
N ARG A 141 7.85 8.98 -7.79
CA ARG A 141 8.75 10.01 -8.33
C ARG A 141 8.63 11.34 -7.57
N ALA A 142 7.41 11.79 -7.28
CA ALA A 142 7.17 13.02 -6.52
C ALA A 142 7.76 12.95 -5.09
N ARG A 143 7.73 11.77 -4.45
CA ARG A 143 8.40 11.56 -3.15
C ARG A 143 9.92 11.60 -3.24
N LEU A 144 10.50 11.01 -4.28
CA LEU A 144 11.95 11.06 -4.52
C LEU A 144 12.41 12.50 -4.82
N LYS A 145 11.68 13.24 -5.66
CA LYS A 145 11.94 14.66 -5.93
C LYS A 145 11.90 15.50 -4.65
N ARG A 146 10.95 15.24 -3.75
CA ARG A 146 10.91 15.90 -2.44
C ARG A 146 12.15 15.61 -1.59
N LEU A 147 12.68 14.38 -1.61
CA LEU A 147 13.94 14.07 -0.93
C LEU A 147 15.13 14.82 -1.54
N VAL A 148 15.13 15.02 -2.87
CA VAL A 148 16.13 15.84 -3.56
C VAL A 148 16.05 17.30 -3.16
N GLU A 149 14.86 17.90 -3.19
CA GLU A 149 14.61 19.29 -2.76
C GLU A 149 15.07 19.56 -1.32
N ARG A 150 15.08 18.51 -0.49
CA ARG A 150 15.46 18.58 0.93
C ARG A 150 16.92 18.14 1.18
N GLY A 151 17.68 17.84 0.13
CA GLY A 151 19.10 17.49 0.21
C GLY A 151 19.39 16.06 0.67
N TRP A 152 18.39 15.20 0.77
CA TRP A 152 18.58 13.80 1.18
C TRP A 152 19.05 12.89 0.05
N LEU A 153 18.70 13.24 -1.19
CA LEU A 153 19.09 12.54 -2.41
C LEU A 153 19.60 13.57 -3.43
N VAL A 154 20.34 13.11 -4.43
CA VAL A 154 20.65 13.88 -5.63
C VAL A 154 20.13 13.15 -6.87
N GLU A 155 19.86 13.90 -7.93
CA GLU A 155 19.48 13.34 -9.23
C GLU A 155 20.51 13.77 -10.28
N GLU A 156 21.60 13.02 -10.36
CA GLU A 156 22.67 13.29 -11.33
C GLU A 156 22.22 12.99 -12.77
N LYS A 157 21.38 11.97 -12.93
CA LYS A 157 20.79 11.58 -14.21
C LYS A 157 19.27 11.60 -14.09
N PRO A 158 18.54 12.10 -15.11
CA PRO A 158 17.08 12.14 -15.06
C PRO A 158 16.46 10.79 -14.68
N GLY A 159 15.69 10.78 -13.60
CA GLY A 159 15.02 9.58 -13.07
C GLY A 159 15.93 8.57 -12.37
N ARG A 160 17.14 8.95 -11.96
CA ARG A 160 18.03 8.19 -11.09
C ARG A 160 18.42 9.01 -9.87
N PHE A 161 18.00 8.51 -8.71
CA PHE A 161 18.20 9.18 -7.43
C PHE A 161 19.26 8.45 -6.61
N THR A 162 20.35 9.12 -6.31
CA THR A 162 21.51 8.59 -5.55
C THR A 162 21.66 9.32 -4.23
N LEU A 163 22.43 8.75 -3.30
CA LEU A 163 22.83 9.48 -2.09
C LEU A 163 23.78 10.62 -2.48
N PRO A 164 23.68 11.80 -1.86
CA PRO A 164 24.69 12.83 -2.05
C PRO A 164 26.03 12.30 -1.53
N ALA A 165 27.12 12.61 -2.22
CA ALA A 165 28.46 12.23 -1.80
C ALA A 165 28.69 12.68 -0.33
N PRO A 166 29.46 11.92 0.46
CA PRO A 166 29.90 12.42 1.77
C PRO A 166 30.66 13.72 1.54
N ASP A 167 30.28 14.78 2.27
CA ASP A 167 30.98 16.06 2.22
C ASP A 167 32.44 15.82 2.63
N LEU A 168 33.35 15.77 1.66
CA LEU A 168 34.79 15.75 1.91
C LEU A 168 35.34 17.16 2.20
N ASP A 169 34.46 18.17 2.26
CA ASP A 169 34.84 19.58 2.33
C ASP A 169 34.22 20.27 3.56
N ALA A 170 34.63 19.85 4.76
CA ALA A 170 34.45 20.66 5.99
C ALA A 170 35.58 20.48 7.01
N ASP A 171 36.71 19.87 6.63
CA ASP A 171 37.89 19.74 7.49
C ASP A 171 39.15 19.97 6.66
N GLY A 172 39.54 21.24 6.49
CA GLY A 172 40.70 21.57 5.64
C GLY A 172 40.85 23.01 5.17
N ALA A 173 40.41 24.01 5.92
CA ALA A 173 40.89 25.38 5.72
C ALA A 173 41.41 25.93 7.05
N GLY A 174 42.63 25.51 7.37
CA GLY A 174 43.41 26.06 8.47
C GLY A 174 43.48 27.58 8.36
N ARG A 175 43.07 28.25 9.45
CA ARG A 175 43.52 29.59 9.79
C ARG A 175 45.06 29.63 9.75
N PRO A 176 45.71 30.48 8.94
CA PRO A 176 46.95 31.08 9.38
C PRO A 176 46.60 32.29 10.27
N GLY A 177 47.15 32.25 11.47
CA GLY A 177 46.96 33.26 12.50
C GLY A 177 47.51 34.64 12.12
N VAL A 178 46.96 35.60 12.83
CA VAL A 178 47.43 36.97 12.98
C VAL A 178 48.92 37.03 13.34
N GLY A 179 49.64 37.97 12.74
CA GLY A 179 51.00 38.34 13.10
C GLY A 179 51.24 39.80 12.72
N SER A 180 51.26 40.63 13.76
CA SER A 180 51.67 42.04 13.93
C SER A 180 52.03 42.91 12.71
#